data_AF-A0A953L4U5-F1
#
_entry.id   AF-A0A953L4U5-F1
#
_cell.length_a   1.000
_cell.length_b   1.000
_cell.length_c   1.000
_cell.angle_alpha   90.00
_cell.angle_beta   90.00
_cell.angle_gamma   90.00
#
_symmetry.space_group_name_H-M   'P 1'
#
loop_
_entity.id
_entity.type
_entity.pdbx_description
1 polymer ?
#
loop_
_entity_poly.entity_id
_entity_poly.type
_entity_poly.pdbx_seq_one_letter_code
_entity_poly.pdbx_strand_id
1 'polypeptide(L)'
;MLFRSATVCSPSRLRRRTSSTTKTRPTPTAAVRQVAGLIGYPVRLRARSGVSWSRGGLGLGLHWNHVDDYHDRVGAGIDAWNTVDAQASWTPSSARLDGLRLTLTVHNLFDEAPPFYDAPSGYGFDPGQASLLGRVVALQLIRRW
;
A
#
# COMPACT_ATOMS: atom_id res chain seq x y z
N MET A 1 -45.57 5.87 -41.88
CA MET A 1 -44.51 6.82 -42.24
C MET A 1 -44.28 7.75 -41.04
N LEU A 2 -43.02 8.10 -40.76
CA LEU A 2 -42.46 8.88 -39.64
C LEU A 2 -42.02 8.13 -38.37
N PHE A 3 -40.71 7.82 -38.40
CA PHE A 3 -39.80 7.58 -37.29
C PHE A 3 -39.72 8.78 -36.33
N ARG A 4 -39.56 8.53 -35.03
CA ARG A 4 -38.89 9.47 -34.10
C ARG A 4 -37.96 8.72 -33.15
N SER A 5 -36.75 9.26 -33.07
CA SER A 5 -35.52 8.71 -32.53
C SER A 5 -35.55 8.37 -31.04
N ALA A 6 -34.91 7.25 -30.69
CA ALA A 6 -34.47 6.97 -29.33
C ALA A 6 -33.15 7.70 -29.07
N THR A 7 -33.13 8.57 -28.07
CA THR A 7 -31.93 9.27 -27.60
C THR A 7 -31.04 8.30 -26.82
N VAL A 8 -29.83 8.11 -27.32
CA VAL A 8 -28.75 7.33 -26.69
C VAL A 8 -28.31 8.02 -25.40
N CYS A 9 -28.42 7.33 -24.26
CA CYS A 9 -27.87 7.79 -22.99
C CYS A 9 -26.38 7.45 -22.95
N SER A 10 -25.53 8.48 -22.97
CA SER A 10 -24.07 8.38 -22.93
C SER A 10 -23.58 8.15 -21.49
N PRO A 11 -22.76 7.13 -21.20
CA PRO A 11 -22.17 6.98 -19.88
C PRO A 11 -20.96 7.92 -19.76
N SER A 12 -21.20 9.12 -19.24
CA SER A 12 -20.14 10.07 -18.90
C SER A 12 -19.32 9.52 -17.72
N ARG A 13 -18.17 8.98 -18.09
CA ARG A 13 -17.00 8.58 -17.30
C ARG A 13 -16.79 9.46 -16.04
N LEU A 14 -17.32 9.02 -14.90
CA LEU A 14 -17.07 9.65 -13.60
C LEU A 14 -15.74 9.11 -13.03
N ARG A 15 -14.61 9.67 -13.48
CA ARG A 15 -13.31 9.49 -12.79
C ARG A 15 -13.41 10.18 -11.43
N ARG A 16 -13.87 9.46 -10.40
CA ARG A 16 -13.73 9.92 -9.01
C ARG A 16 -12.25 9.83 -8.63
N ARG A 17 -11.51 10.91 -8.89
CA ARG A 17 -10.24 11.17 -8.21
C ARG A 17 -10.56 11.43 -6.74
N THR A 18 -10.40 10.44 -5.89
CA THR A 18 -10.37 10.62 -4.43
C THR A 18 -9.08 11.34 -4.08
N SER A 19 -9.09 12.68 -4.15
CA SER A 19 -7.96 13.52 -3.76
C SER A 19 -7.94 13.71 -2.24
N SER A 20 -6.89 13.24 -1.56
CA SER A 20 -6.64 13.63 -0.18
C SER A 20 -6.49 15.15 -0.10
N THR A 21 -7.19 15.79 0.84
CA THR A 21 -7.39 17.26 0.87
C THR A 21 -6.37 17.94 1.78
N THR A 22 -5.09 17.57 1.68
CA THR A 22 -4.04 18.20 2.48
C THR A 22 -3.72 19.59 1.92
N LYS A 23 -4.13 20.62 2.66
CA LYS A 23 -3.95 22.03 2.31
C LYS A 23 -3.04 22.71 3.32
N THR A 24 -2.14 23.56 2.86
CA THR A 24 -1.33 24.43 3.73
C THR A 24 -1.52 25.89 3.36
N ARG A 25 -1.51 26.74 4.39
CA ARG A 25 -1.55 28.20 4.26
C ARG A 25 -0.50 28.79 5.23
N PRO A 26 0.74 29.03 4.76
CA PRO A 26 1.85 29.35 5.65
C PRO A 26 1.75 30.72 6.33
N THR A 27 1.01 31.68 5.75
CA THR A 27 0.68 32.97 6.39
C THR A 27 -0.81 33.29 6.21
N PRO A 28 -1.41 34.13 7.08
CA PRO A 28 -2.84 34.48 7.00
C PRO A 28 -3.27 35.11 5.68
N THR A 29 -2.33 35.64 4.89
CA THR A 29 -2.58 36.28 3.59
C THR A 29 -2.14 35.42 2.41
N ALA A 30 -1.29 34.40 2.61
CA ALA A 30 -0.83 33.52 1.53
C ALA A 30 -1.98 32.73 0.88
N ALA A 31 -1.79 32.33 -0.38
CA ALA A 31 -2.71 31.44 -1.07
C ALA A 31 -2.71 30.04 -0.43
N VAL A 32 -3.88 29.39 -0.40
CA VAL A 32 -4.01 28.00 0.06
C VAL A 32 -3.49 27.06 -1.03
N ARG A 33 -2.48 26.23 -0.72
CA ARG A 33 -1.89 25.28 -1.68
C ARG A 33 -2.27 23.84 -1.31
N GLN A 34 -2.66 23.06 -2.31
CA GLN A 34 -2.79 21.60 -2.19
C GLN A 34 -1.40 20.98 -2.23
N VAL A 35 -1.05 20.20 -1.20
CA VAL A 35 0.28 19.61 -1.04
C VAL A 35 0.24 18.09 -0.95
N ALA A 36 -0.95 17.48 -1.07
CA ALA A 36 -1.08 16.04 -1.19
C ALA A 36 -0.33 15.52 -2.43
N GLY A 37 0.47 14.47 -2.28
CA GLY A 37 1.31 13.94 -3.36
C GLY A 37 2.56 14.77 -3.63
N LEU A 38 3.06 15.51 -2.63
CA LEU A 38 4.35 16.17 -2.63
C LEU A 38 5.27 15.50 -1.58
N ILE A 39 6.55 15.37 -1.88
CA ILE A 39 7.55 14.82 -0.95
C ILE A 39 7.49 15.49 0.44
N GLY A 40 7.51 14.66 1.49
CA GLY A 40 7.37 15.09 2.88
C GLY A 40 5.93 15.42 3.32
N TYR A 41 4.95 15.27 2.42
CA TYR A 41 3.52 15.32 2.73
C TYR A 41 2.87 13.95 2.45
N PRO A 42 1.67 13.70 2.99
CA PRO A 42 0.94 12.47 2.66
C PRO A 42 0.72 12.34 1.14
N VAL A 43 0.96 11.14 0.63
CA VAL A 43 0.58 10.75 -0.74
C VAL A 43 -0.94 10.88 -0.94
N ARG A 44 -1.36 10.93 -2.20
CA ARG A 44 -2.79 11.10 -2.52
C ARG A 44 -3.63 9.90 -2.08
N LEU A 45 -3.08 8.70 -2.24
CA LEU A 45 -3.68 7.45 -1.80
C LEU A 45 -2.60 6.55 -1.20
N ARG A 46 -2.87 6.04 0.00
CA ARG A 46 -2.14 4.93 0.59
C ARG A 46 -3.16 3.91 1.04
N ALA A 47 -3.04 2.69 0.54
CA ALA A 47 -4.01 1.63 0.79
C ALA A 47 -3.32 0.34 1.19
N ARG A 48 -3.97 -0.41 2.08
CA ARG A 48 -3.63 -1.79 2.39
C ARG A 48 -4.90 -2.61 2.29
N SER A 49 -4.86 -3.66 1.49
CA SER A 49 -5.97 -4.60 1.31
C SER A 49 -5.45 -6.00 1.52
N GLY A 50 -6.32 -6.95 1.85
CA GLY A 50 -5.87 -8.31 2.09
C GLY A 50 -6.98 -9.33 2.14
N VAL A 51 -6.57 -10.59 2.02
CA VAL A 51 -7.41 -11.77 2.13
C VAL A 51 -6.78 -12.68 3.16
N SER A 52 -7.59 -13.20 4.07
CA SER A 52 -7.18 -14.21 5.03
C SER A 52 -8.11 -15.42 4.95
N TRP A 53 -7.52 -16.59 5.17
CA TRP A 53 -8.23 -17.86 5.20
C TRP A 53 -7.74 -18.67 6.38
N SER A 54 -8.66 -19.33 7.07
CA SER A 54 -8.32 -20.27 8.14
C SER A 54 -9.18 -21.51 8.06
N ARG A 55 -8.57 -22.66 8.36
CA ARG A 55 -9.25 -23.94 8.48
C ARG A 55 -8.54 -24.83 9.47
N GLY A 56 -9.25 -25.20 10.54
CA GLY A 56 -8.67 -25.96 11.63
C GLY A 56 -7.47 -25.20 12.23
N GLY A 57 -6.33 -25.87 12.31
CA GLY A 57 -5.08 -25.30 12.81
C GLY A 57 -4.29 -24.45 11.79
N LEU A 58 -4.73 -24.36 10.53
CA LEU A 58 -4.01 -23.63 9.49
C LEU A 58 -4.62 -22.24 9.26
N GLY A 59 -3.76 -21.24 9.13
CA GLY A 59 -4.12 -19.88 8.73
C GLY A 59 -3.20 -19.38 7.64
N LEU A 60 -3.75 -18.76 6.61
CA LEU A 60 -3.03 -18.11 5.51
C LEU A 60 -3.53 -16.67 5.36
N GLY A 61 -2.65 -15.76 4.99
CA GLY A 61 -2.97 -14.37 4.74
C GLY A 61 -2.11 -13.78 3.62
N LEU A 62 -2.73 -12.98 2.77
CA LEU A 62 -2.06 -12.19 1.74
C LEU A 62 -2.53 -10.74 1.87
N HIS A 63 -1.60 -9.79 1.81
CA HIS A 63 -1.90 -8.37 1.89
C HIS A 63 -1.19 -7.62 0.77
N TRP A 64 -1.91 -6.80 0.02
CA TRP A 64 -1.35 -5.86 -0.94
C TRP A 64 -1.29 -4.46 -0.32
N ASN A 65 -0.11 -3.85 -0.36
CA ASN A 65 0.15 -2.49 0.04
C ASN A 65 0.39 -1.64 -1.21
N HIS A 66 -0.27 -0.49 -1.28
CA HIS A 66 -0.16 0.47 -2.37
C HIS A 66 0.14 1.87 -1.82
N VAL A 67 1.14 2.50 -2.41
CA VAL A 67 1.48 3.92 -2.24
C VAL A 67 1.40 4.57 -3.62
N ASP A 68 0.54 5.57 -3.78
CA ASP A 68 0.34 6.27 -5.05
C ASP A 68 1.57 7.10 -5.46
N ASP A 69 1.67 7.44 -6.75
CA ASP A 69 2.72 8.31 -7.26
C ASP A 69 2.66 9.71 -6.61
N TYR A 70 3.82 10.36 -6.56
CA TYR A 70 3.96 11.69 -5.99
C TYR A 70 5.14 12.43 -6.63
N HIS A 71 5.35 13.68 -6.24
CA HIS A 71 6.37 14.53 -6.84
C HIS A 71 7.34 15.03 -5.79
N ASP A 72 8.59 15.27 -6.19
CA ASP A 72 9.56 15.95 -5.36
C ASP A 72 9.34 17.49 -5.33
N ARG A 73 10.27 18.22 -4.70
CA ARG A 73 10.18 19.69 -4.59
C ARG A 73 10.50 20.43 -5.88
N VAL A 74 11.23 19.80 -6.81
CA VAL A 74 11.60 20.37 -8.12
C VAL A 74 10.65 19.91 -9.24
N GLY A 75 9.68 19.05 -8.92
CA GLY A 75 8.64 18.57 -9.81
C GLY A 75 8.93 17.23 -10.49
N ALA A 76 10.01 16.53 -10.14
CA ALA A 76 10.26 15.19 -10.66
C ALA A 76 9.27 14.19 -10.07
N GLY A 77 8.77 13.28 -10.91
CA GLY A 77 7.85 12.23 -10.50
C GLY A 77 8.58 11.11 -9.76
N ILE A 78 7.96 10.62 -8.70
CA ILE A 78 8.36 9.43 -7.96
C ILE A 78 7.23 8.41 -8.14
N ASP A 79 7.60 7.24 -8.66
CA ASP A 79 6.64 6.22 -9.06
C ASP A 79 5.87 5.64 -7.87
N ALA A 80 4.67 5.13 -8.16
CA ALA A 80 3.87 4.39 -7.19
C ALA A 80 4.59 3.11 -6.75
N TRP A 81 4.45 2.73 -5.47
CA TRP A 81 5.08 1.54 -4.92
C TRP A 81 4.04 0.50 -4.48
N ASN A 82 4.25 -0.74 -4.90
CA ASN A 82 3.32 -1.84 -4.67
C ASN A 82 4.04 -3.05 -4.08
N THR A 83 3.67 -3.47 -2.88
CA THR A 83 4.24 -4.67 -2.27
C THR A 83 3.16 -5.64 -1.85
N VAL A 84 3.50 -6.93 -1.84
CA VAL A 84 2.62 -7.97 -1.31
C VAL A 84 3.29 -8.63 -0.13
N ASP A 85 2.59 -8.72 0.99
CA ASP A 85 3.02 -9.46 2.17
C ASP A 85 2.25 -10.78 2.25
N ALA A 86 2.91 -11.85 2.67
CA ALA A 86 2.31 -13.15 2.91
C ALA A 86 2.55 -13.61 4.35
N GLN A 87 1.57 -14.32 4.90
CA GLN A 87 1.69 -14.98 6.20
C GLN A 87 1.06 -16.36 6.14
N ALA A 88 1.74 -17.34 6.73
CA ALA A 88 1.22 -18.68 6.98
C ALA A 88 1.42 -19.02 8.45
N SER A 89 0.42 -19.64 9.07
CA SER A 89 0.48 -20.08 10.46
C SER A 89 -0.09 -21.48 10.62
N TRP A 90 0.48 -22.22 11.55
CA TRP A 90 0.05 -23.57 11.87
C TRP A 90 0.07 -23.80 13.39
N THR A 91 -1.08 -24.24 13.90
CA THR A 91 -1.30 -24.66 15.28
C THR A 91 -1.73 -26.13 15.24
N PRO A 92 -0.84 -27.07 15.59
CA PRO A 92 -1.18 -28.49 15.60
C PRO A 92 -2.28 -28.79 16.64
N SER A 93 -3.15 -29.73 16.35
CA SER A 93 -4.20 -30.19 17.28
C SER A 93 -3.84 -31.49 18.02
N SER A 94 -2.61 -32.00 17.87
CA SER A 94 -2.19 -33.25 18.51
C SER A 94 -1.75 -33.01 19.95
N ALA A 95 -2.11 -33.93 20.86
CA ALA A 95 -1.80 -33.80 22.29
C ALA A 95 -0.30 -33.63 22.59
N ARG A 96 0.59 -34.19 21.76
CA ARG A 96 2.05 -34.04 21.91
C ARG A 96 2.56 -32.63 21.57
N LEU A 97 1.90 -31.96 20.63
CA LEU A 97 2.27 -30.64 20.13
C LEU A 97 1.32 -29.55 20.63
N ASP A 98 0.53 -29.87 21.66
CA ASP A 98 -0.42 -28.91 22.22
C ASP A 98 0.31 -27.67 22.74
N GLY A 99 -0.30 -26.51 22.52
CA GLY A 99 0.31 -25.21 22.81
C GLY A 99 1.41 -24.76 21.85
N LEU A 100 1.73 -25.51 20.77
CA LEU A 100 2.66 -25.07 19.73
C LEU A 100 1.97 -24.17 18.69
N ARG A 101 2.63 -23.08 18.30
CA ARG A 101 2.25 -22.26 17.14
C ARG A 101 3.47 -21.91 16.31
N LEU A 102 3.39 -22.19 15.03
CA LEU A 102 4.36 -21.82 14.00
C LEU A 102 3.78 -20.71 13.14
N THR A 103 4.59 -19.72 12.78
CA THR A 103 4.18 -18.64 11.85
C THR A 103 5.34 -18.23 10.97
N LEU A 104 5.13 -18.28 9.66
CA LEU A 104 6.04 -17.79 8.64
C LEU A 104 5.44 -16.50 8.06
N THR A 105 6.21 -15.42 8.04
CA THR A 105 5.83 -14.15 7.42
C THR A 105 6.86 -13.76 6.37
N VAL A 106 6.40 -13.35 5.21
CA VAL A 106 7.22 -12.82 4.12
C VAL A 106 6.73 -11.42 3.79
N HIS A 107 7.57 -10.42 4.03
CA HIS A 107 7.33 -9.05 3.59
C HIS A 107 7.92 -8.84 2.20
N ASN A 108 7.19 -8.10 1.36
CA ASN A 108 7.57 -7.86 -0.03
C ASN A 108 7.88 -9.17 -0.78
N LEU A 109 6.87 -10.05 -0.87
CA LEU A 109 6.90 -11.37 -1.48
C LEU A 109 7.40 -11.38 -2.93
N PHE A 110 7.33 -10.25 -3.65
CA PHE A 110 7.83 -10.15 -5.02
C PHE A 110 9.19 -9.45 -5.14
N ASP A 111 9.77 -9.04 -4.00
CA ASP A 111 11.04 -8.30 -3.96
C ASP A 111 11.01 -7.01 -4.80
N GLU A 112 9.90 -6.27 -4.72
CA GLU A 112 9.73 -5.01 -5.42
C GLU A 112 10.72 -3.98 -4.89
N ALA A 113 11.54 -3.41 -5.78
CA ALA A 113 12.45 -2.33 -5.43
C ALA A 113 11.67 -1.05 -5.09
N PRO A 114 12.14 -0.24 -4.12
CA PRO A 114 11.52 1.06 -3.87
C PRO A 114 11.69 1.98 -5.10
N PRO A 115 10.73 2.87 -5.37
CA PRO A 115 10.83 3.82 -6.47
C PRO A 115 12.02 4.77 -6.26
N PHE A 116 12.69 5.09 -7.36
CA PHE A 116 13.85 5.98 -7.31
C PHE A 116 13.43 7.40 -6.94
N TYR A 117 14.15 7.99 -6.00
CA TYR A 117 14.05 9.40 -5.65
C TYR A 117 15.46 9.95 -5.43
N ASP A 118 15.82 11.01 -6.13
CA ASP A 118 17.09 11.71 -5.93
C ASP A 118 17.02 12.59 -4.67
N ALA A 119 17.16 11.96 -3.50
CA ALA A 119 17.03 12.67 -2.25
C ALA A 119 18.26 13.55 -1.98
N PRO A 120 18.07 14.78 -1.45
CA PRO A 120 19.19 15.62 -1.00
C PRO A 120 20.08 14.98 0.07
N SER A 121 19.59 13.93 0.74
CA SER A 121 20.33 13.11 1.70
C SER A 121 21.34 12.14 1.04
N GLY A 122 21.32 12.00 -0.29
CA GLY A 122 22.15 11.06 -1.05
C GLY A 122 21.57 9.64 -1.15
N TYR A 123 20.39 9.40 -0.58
CA TYR A 123 19.69 8.11 -0.70
C TYR A 123 18.78 8.11 -1.94
N GLY A 124 18.84 7.04 -2.73
CA GLY A 124 18.06 6.90 -3.98
C GLY A 124 16.57 6.55 -3.79
N PHE A 125 15.99 6.81 -2.62
CA PHE A 125 14.60 6.44 -2.30
C PHE A 125 14.06 7.31 -1.15
N ASP A 126 12.75 7.29 -0.94
CA ASP A 126 12.08 7.98 0.18
C ASP A 126 11.73 7.00 1.33
N PRO A 127 12.41 7.08 2.49
CA PRO A 127 12.13 6.21 3.63
C PRO A 127 10.78 6.48 4.32
N GLY A 128 10.12 7.61 4.01
CA GLY A 128 8.78 7.91 4.53
C GLY A 128 7.67 7.14 3.82
N GLN A 129 7.92 6.69 2.58
CA GLN A 129 6.92 6.02 1.74
C GLN A 129 7.33 4.60 1.33
N ALA A 130 8.63 4.29 1.29
CA ALA A 130 9.15 3.00 0.85
C ALA A 130 10.23 2.42 1.78
N SER A 131 10.62 1.16 1.55
CA SER A 131 11.64 0.45 2.33
C SER A 131 12.73 -0.13 1.42
N LEU A 132 13.99 -0.08 1.87
CA LEU A 132 15.15 -0.67 1.20
C LEU A 132 15.35 -2.15 1.51
N LEU A 133 14.62 -2.72 2.48
CA LEU A 133 14.90 -4.06 2.99
C LEU A 133 14.63 -5.19 1.96
N GLY A 134 14.04 -4.86 0.80
CA GLY A 134 13.63 -5.84 -0.20
C GLY A 134 12.68 -6.88 0.41
N ARG A 135 12.87 -8.14 0.07
CA ARG A 135 12.16 -9.28 0.66
C ARG A 135 12.74 -9.67 2.02
N VAL A 136 11.88 -9.68 3.03
CA VAL A 136 12.23 -10.12 4.39
C VAL A 136 11.41 -11.34 4.77
N VAL A 137 12.06 -12.39 5.25
CA VAL A 137 11.43 -13.63 5.72
C VAL A 137 11.63 -13.78 7.22
N ALA A 138 10.55 -14.01 7.95
CA ALA A 138 10.57 -14.19 9.40
C ALA A 138 9.83 -15.49 9.79
N LEU A 139 10.47 -16.30 10.62
CA LEU A 139 9.88 -17.50 11.21
C LEU A 139 9.73 -17.31 12.72
N GLN A 140 8.53 -17.59 13.24
CA GLN A 140 8.20 -17.51 14.65
C GLN A 140 7.69 -18.86 15.16
N LEU A 141 8.23 -19.27 16.30
CA LEU A 141 7.82 -20.44 17.06
C LEU A 141 7.39 -19.99 18.46
N ILE A 142 6.17 -20.37 18.86
CA ILE A 142 5.67 -20.17 20.22
C ILE A 142 5.31 -21.54 20.79
N ARG A 143 5.73 -21.82 22.03
CA ARG A 143 5.27 -22.97 22.81
C ARG A 143 4.68 -22.47 24.13
N ARG A 144 3.47 -22.93 24.45
CA ARG A 144 2.85 -22.78 25.76
C ARG A 144 3.02 -24.10 26.52
N TRP A 145 3.31 -24.00 27.82
CA TRP A 145 3.51 -25.11 28.75
C TRP A 145 2.52 -24.99 29.90
#